data_AF-A0ABD3RH51-F1
#
_entry.id   AF-A0ABD3RH51-F1
#
_cell.length_a   1.000
_cell.length_b   1.000
_cell.length_c   1.000
_cell.angle_alpha   90.00
_cell.angle_beta   90.00
_cell.angle_gamma   90.00
#
_symmetry.space_group_name_H-M   'P 1'
#
loop_
_entity.id
_entity.type
_entity.pdbx_description
1 polymer ?
#
loop_
_entity_poly.entity_id
_entity_poly.type
_entity_poly.pdbx_seq_one_letter_code
_entity_poly.pdbx_strand_id
1 'polypeptide(L)'
;MDSSEVAELIEVWWLQIKVRFDVKKLNKQTNYAAFLVFKLDRPENLERVSASVTFGREITDSKDSRYFVFLDKERISGEEGRFPQRRDDSWMEINLGEFYNDLGNDGDLKICIWEKNTDNCKCGLFVRAIELRPVDCSSDA
;
A
#
# COMPACT_ATOMS: atom_id res chain seq x y z
N MET A 1 -11.58 -18.46 15.74
CA MET A 1 -12.06 -17.85 14.49
C MET A 1 -11.54 -16.43 14.49
N ASP A 2 -10.48 -16.15 13.73
CA ASP A 2 -9.99 -14.78 13.57
C ASP A 2 -11.05 -14.00 12.79
N SER A 3 -11.72 -13.08 13.49
CA SER A 3 -12.62 -12.10 12.89
C SER A 3 -11.76 -10.98 12.30
N SER A 4 -11.14 -11.22 11.14
CA SER A 4 -10.50 -10.13 10.39
C SER A 4 -11.58 -9.27 9.76
N GLU A 5 -11.64 -7.99 10.13
CA GLU A 5 -12.48 -7.00 9.47
C GLU A 5 -12.01 -6.81 8.02
N VAL A 6 -12.96 -6.72 7.08
CA VAL A 6 -12.71 -6.51 5.65
C VAL A 6 -13.59 -5.35 5.19
N ALA A 7 -12.97 -4.36 4.54
CA ALA A 7 -13.68 -3.25 3.92
C ALA A 7 -13.94 -3.55 2.43
N GLU A 8 -15.18 -3.35 1.99
CA GLU A 8 -15.58 -3.50 0.58
C GLU A 8 -15.81 -2.14 -0.08
N LEU A 9 -15.30 -1.98 -1.29
CA LEU A 9 -15.57 -0.85 -2.16
C LEU A 9 -16.75 -1.20 -3.09
N ILE A 10 -17.95 -0.75 -2.72
CA ILE A 10 -19.17 -1.04 -3.48
C ILE A 10 -19.18 -0.29 -4.81
N GLU A 11 -19.31 1.04 -4.79
CA GLU A 11 -19.26 1.85 -6.01
C GLU A 11 -18.90 3.29 -5.67
N VAL A 12 -17.79 3.80 -6.20
CA VAL A 12 -17.35 5.19 -5.96
C VAL A 12 -16.79 5.86 -7.21
N TRP A 13 -16.94 7.19 -7.28
CA TRP A 13 -16.30 8.01 -8.31
C TRP A 13 -14.85 8.35 -7.97
N TRP A 14 -14.51 8.44 -6.68
CA TRP A 14 -13.16 8.68 -6.18
C TRP A 14 -12.83 7.70 -5.05
N LEU A 15 -11.69 7.00 -5.16
CA LEU A 15 -11.13 6.17 -4.10
C LEU A 15 -9.97 6.89 -3.39
N GLN A 16 -10.00 6.89 -2.06
CA GLN A 16 -8.84 7.27 -1.24
C GLN A 16 -8.77 6.43 0.04
N ILE A 17 -7.66 5.71 0.20
CA ILE A 17 -7.30 5.00 1.43
C ILE A 17 -6.13 5.77 2.04
N LYS A 18 -6.26 6.14 3.32
CA LYS A 18 -5.23 6.84 4.08
C LYS A 18 -5.03 6.12 5.39
N VAL A 19 -3.77 5.82 5.70
CA VAL A 19 -3.40 5.25 6.98
C VAL A 19 -2.29 6.09 7.60
N ARG A 20 -2.42 6.31 8.92
CA ARG A 20 -1.41 6.98 9.75
C ARG A 20 -0.99 6.00 10.83
N PHE A 21 0.31 5.77 10.93
CA PHE A 21 0.89 4.91 11.95
C PHE A 21 1.90 5.70 12.79
N ASP A 22 1.77 5.57 14.10
CA ASP A 22 2.77 6.03 15.05
C ASP A 22 3.93 5.02 15.06
N VAL A 23 5.05 5.40 14.45
CA VAL A 23 6.21 4.50 14.31
C VAL A 23 6.91 4.24 15.64
N LYS A 24 6.59 4.97 16.71
CA LYS A 24 7.15 4.71 18.05
C LYS A 24 6.78 3.32 18.56
N LYS A 25 5.73 2.71 17.98
CA LYS A 25 5.30 1.34 18.25
C LYS A 25 6.08 0.30 17.46
N LEU A 26 6.90 0.70 16.50
CA LEU A 26 7.74 -0.19 15.70
C LEU A 26 9.13 -0.29 16.32
N ASN A 27 9.81 -1.42 16.05
CA ASN A 27 11.22 -1.56 16.41
C ASN A 27 12.05 -0.50 15.70
N LYS A 28 12.96 0.11 16.45
CA LYS A 28 13.92 1.08 15.92
C LYS A 28 15.02 0.38 15.13
N GLN A 29 15.76 1.15 14.34
CA GLN A 29 16.86 0.68 13.47
C GLN A 29 16.45 -0.48 12.56
N THR A 30 15.22 -0.43 12.04
CA THR A 30 14.63 -1.50 11.25
C THR A 30 14.07 -0.92 9.96
N ASN A 31 14.38 -1.54 8.82
CA ASN A 31 13.71 -1.23 7.56
C ASN A 31 12.34 -1.93 7.55
N TYR A 32 11.31 -1.22 7.11
CA TYR A 32 9.97 -1.77 6.98
C TYR A 32 9.47 -1.63 5.56
N ALA A 33 8.77 -2.65 5.08
CA ALA A 33 7.95 -2.60 3.88
C ALA A 33 6.47 -2.56 4.27
N ALA A 34 5.72 -1.67 3.60
CA ALA A 34 4.29 -1.59 3.72
C ALA A 34 3.62 -2.39 2.61
N PHE A 35 2.64 -3.22 2.95
CA PHE A 35 1.88 -4.02 1.99
C PHE A 35 0.38 -3.71 2.10
N LEU A 36 -0.28 -3.46 0.98
CA LEU A 36 -1.75 -3.55 0.91
C LEU A 36 -2.12 -5.01 0.76
N VAL A 37 -3.04 -5.51 1.57
CA VAL A 37 -3.61 -6.85 1.43
C VAL A 37 -5.07 -6.75 1.03
N PHE A 38 -5.41 -7.33 -0.12
CA PHE A 38 -6.69 -7.10 -0.77
C PHE A 38 -7.15 -8.29 -1.61
N LYS A 39 -8.42 -8.26 -2.04
CA LYS A 39 -9.01 -9.15 -3.04
C LYS A 39 -9.75 -8.30 -4.06
N LEU A 40 -9.93 -8.87 -5.25
CA LEU A 40 -10.75 -8.29 -6.29
C LEU A 40 -11.87 -9.27 -6.64
N ASP A 41 -13.09 -8.76 -6.80
CA ASP A 41 -14.21 -9.47 -7.40
C ASP A 41 -14.86 -8.57 -8.43
N ARG A 42 -14.76 -8.96 -9.71
CA ARG A 42 -15.21 -8.17 -10.87
C ARG A 42 -14.81 -6.69 -10.76
N PRO A 43 -13.51 -6.39 -10.61
CA PRO A 43 -13.06 -5.02 -10.42
C PRO A 43 -13.35 -4.18 -11.67
N GLU A 44 -13.76 -2.94 -11.45
CA GLU A 44 -13.91 -1.94 -12.53
C GLU A 44 -13.03 -0.73 -12.25
N ASN A 45 -12.27 -0.31 -13.26
CA ASN A 45 -11.46 0.91 -13.25
C ASN A 45 -10.45 1.01 -12.09
N LEU A 46 -9.93 -0.13 -11.65
CA LEU A 46 -8.97 -0.26 -10.54
C LEU A 46 -7.61 -0.87 -10.96
N GLU A 47 -7.35 -1.03 -12.26
CA GLU A 47 -6.12 -1.67 -12.76
C GLU A 47 -4.85 -1.02 -12.17
N ARG A 48 -4.78 0.31 -12.21
CA ARG A 48 -3.63 1.09 -11.76
C ARG A 48 -4.09 2.17 -10.82
N VAL A 49 -3.44 2.29 -9.66
CA VAL A 49 -3.72 3.32 -8.66
C VAL A 49 -2.43 4.05 -8.29
N SER A 50 -2.56 5.25 -7.75
CA SER A 50 -1.41 5.97 -7.20
C SER A 50 -1.21 5.62 -5.72
N ALA A 51 0.03 5.51 -5.28
CA ALA A 51 0.41 5.27 -3.90
C ALA A 51 1.55 6.20 -3.44
N SER A 52 1.64 6.39 -2.12
CA SER A 52 2.80 7.00 -1.46
C SER A 52 2.99 6.45 -0.06
N VAL A 53 4.26 6.40 0.38
CA VAL A 53 4.69 6.09 1.73
C VAL A 53 5.62 7.23 2.16
N THR A 54 5.24 7.93 3.23
CA THR A 54 5.96 9.12 3.70
C THR A 54 6.23 9.00 5.19
N PHE A 55 7.48 9.21 5.58
CA PHE A 55 7.94 9.06 6.96
C PHE A 55 8.70 10.32 7.42
N GLY A 56 8.42 10.81 8.64
CA GLY A 56 9.13 11.93 9.27
C GLY A 56 8.31 13.20 9.49
N ARG A 57 8.94 14.25 10.05
CA ARG A 57 8.29 15.53 10.43
C ARG A 57 7.99 16.47 9.26
N GLU A 58 8.74 16.39 8.16
CA GLU A 58 8.47 17.15 6.94
C GLU A 58 7.62 16.32 5.98
N ILE A 59 6.36 16.09 6.36
CA ILE A 59 5.35 15.62 5.41
C ILE A 59 4.95 16.83 4.58
N THR A 60 5.82 17.23 3.65
CA THR A 60 5.35 17.98 2.50
C THR A 60 4.62 16.96 1.63
N ASP A 61 3.33 17.19 1.37
CA ASP A 61 2.58 16.48 0.30
C ASP A 61 3.17 16.91 -1.06
N SER A 62 4.48 16.69 -1.25
CA SER A 62 5.11 16.91 -2.52
C SER A 62 4.50 15.88 -3.47
N LYS A 63 3.94 16.38 -4.58
CA LYS A 63 3.37 15.53 -5.64
C LYS A 63 4.40 14.55 -6.23
N ASP A 64 5.67 14.73 -5.89
CA ASP A 64 6.86 14.03 -6.37
C ASP A 64 7.09 12.67 -5.68
N SER A 65 6.52 12.45 -4.50
CA SER A 65 6.63 11.15 -3.80
C SER A 65 5.62 10.08 -4.27
N ARG A 66 4.81 10.41 -5.29
CA ARG A 66 3.68 9.59 -5.74
C ARG A 66 4.12 8.70 -6.89
N TYR A 67 3.79 7.42 -6.80
CA TYR A 67 4.08 6.45 -7.86
C TYR A 67 2.89 5.53 -8.10
N PHE A 68 2.91 4.83 -9.23
CA PHE A 68 1.84 3.91 -9.60
C PHE A 68 2.12 2.50 -9.11
N VAL A 69 1.04 1.83 -8.73
CA VAL A 69 1.00 0.39 -8.43
C VAL A 69 -0.17 -0.23 -9.19
N PHE A 70 -0.02 -1.48 -9.63
CA PHE A 70 -1.07 -2.21 -10.32
C PHE A 70 -1.84 -3.10 -9.33
N LEU A 71 -3.16 -3.00 -9.28
CA LEU A 71 -3.99 -3.88 -8.43
C LEU A 71 -4.56 -5.05 -9.22
N ASP A 72 -4.88 -4.84 -10.50
CA ASP A 72 -5.54 -5.83 -11.36
C ASP A 72 -4.73 -6.07 -12.64
N LYS A 73 -3.46 -6.41 -12.47
CA LYS A 73 -2.56 -6.76 -13.58
C LYS A 73 -1.51 -7.76 -13.14
N GLU A 74 -1.36 -8.84 -13.88
CA GLU A 74 -0.25 -9.77 -13.67
C GLU A 74 1.07 -9.15 -14.16
N ARG A 75 2.17 -9.44 -13.46
CA ARG A 75 3.49 -8.98 -13.88
C ARG A 75 3.88 -9.63 -15.20
N ILE A 76 4.05 -8.81 -16.24
CA ILE A 76 4.65 -9.24 -17.50
C ILE A 76 6.14 -8.90 -17.48
N SER A 77 6.99 -9.83 -17.95
CA SER A 77 8.43 -9.61 -18.02
C SER A 77 8.77 -8.36 -18.83
N GLY A 78 9.53 -7.43 -18.25
CA GLY A 78 9.97 -6.19 -18.89
C GLY A 78 9.12 -4.96 -18.58
N GLU A 79 7.99 -5.09 -17.86
CA GLU A 79 7.26 -3.91 -17.39
C GLU A 79 7.82 -3.36 -16.07
N GLU A 80 7.98 -2.05 -16.01
CA GLU A 80 8.32 -1.32 -14.79
C GLU A 80 7.07 -1.04 -13.95
N GLY A 81 7.20 -1.20 -12.64
CA GLY A 81 6.12 -0.96 -11.69
C GLY A 81 6.05 -2.03 -10.61
N ARG A 82 5.05 -1.87 -9.73
CA ARG A 82 4.75 -2.84 -8.68
C ARG A 82 3.46 -3.56 -9.02
N PHE A 83 3.49 -4.87 -8.87
CA PHE A 83 2.43 -5.78 -9.27
C PHE A 83 1.96 -6.58 -8.06
N PRO A 84 0.69 -6.99 -8.02
CA PRO A 84 0.17 -7.77 -6.93
C PRO A 84 0.73 -9.19 -7.00
N GLN A 85 0.89 -9.80 -5.83
CA GLN A 85 1.29 -11.19 -5.67
C GLN A 85 0.23 -11.93 -4.88
N ARG A 86 -0.11 -13.13 -5.33
CA ARG A 86 -1.06 -13.99 -4.64
C ARG A 86 -0.38 -14.67 -3.46
N ARG A 87 -1.02 -14.60 -2.30
CA ARG A 87 -0.63 -15.28 -1.06
C ARG A 87 -1.25 -16.67 -0.97
N ASP A 88 -0.74 -17.48 -0.03
CA ASP A 88 -1.25 -18.82 0.26
C ASP A 88 -2.71 -18.81 0.77
N ASP A 89 -3.13 -17.73 1.43
CA ASP A 89 -4.50 -17.53 1.92
C ASP A 89 -5.48 -17.03 0.83
N SER A 90 -5.04 -17.04 -0.44
CA SER A 90 -5.77 -16.52 -1.60
C SER A 90 -6.09 -15.03 -1.58
N TRP A 91 -5.52 -14.25 -0.66
CA TRP A 91 -5.48 -12.79 -0.79
C TRP A 91 -4.35 -12.39 -1.72
N MET A 92 -4.47 -11.19 -2.29
CA MET A 92 -3.39 -10.53 -3.00
C MET A 92 -2.69 -9.56 -2.06
N GLU A 93 -1.40 -9.36 -2.29
CA GLU A 93 -0.63 -8.30 -1.66
C GLU A 93 0.22 -7.53 -2.64
N ILE A 94 0.46 -6.25 -2.34
CA ILE A 94 1.34 -5.41 -3.13
C ILE A 94 2.18 -4.52 -2.23
N ASN A 95 3.48 -4.44 -2.51
CA ASN A 95 4.42 -3.57 -1.81
C ASN A 95 4.09 -2.10 -2.14
N LEU A 96 3.63 -1.37 -1.14
CA LEU A 96 3.29 0.04 -1.20
C LEU A 96 4.46 0.96 -0.92
N GLY A 97 5.60 0.47 -0.45
CA GLY A 97 6.83 1.24 -0.25
C GLY A 97 7.61 0.79 0.97
N GLU A 98 8.84 1.27 1.08
CA GLU A 98 9.73 1.00 2.20
C GLU A 98 10.12 2.27 2.93
N PHE A 99 10.39 2.15 4.23
CA PHE A 99 10.90 3.23 5.06
C PHE A 99 11.76 2.68 6.19
N TYR A 100 12.78 3.43 6.58
CA TYR A 100 13.66 3.09 7.69
C TYR A 100 13.24 3.82 8.97
N ASN A 101 12.94 3.06 10.04
CA ASN A 101 12.62 3.63 11.34
C ASN A 101 13.90 3.84 12.16
N ASP A 102 14.49 5.03 12.11
CA ASP A 102 15.72 5.35 12.85
C ASP A 102 15.48 5.57 14.36
N LEU A 103 16.55 5.80 15.13
CA LEU A 103 16.48 5.96 16.58
C LEU A 103 15.86 7.30 17.04
N GLY A 104 15.83 8.31 16.17
CA GLY A 104 15.60 9.72 16.50
C GLY A 104 14.31 10.33 15.91
N ASN A 105 13.63 9.63 15.01
CA ASN A 105 12.40 10.12 14.38
C ASN A 105 11.15 9.74 15.17
N ASP A 106 10.62 10.71 15.92
CA ASP A 106 9.29 10.68 16.54
C ASP A 106 8.16 10.97 15.53
N GLY A 107 8.38 10.69 14.24
CA GLY A 107 7.50 11.08 13.14
C GLY A 107 6.29 10.15 12.95
N ASP A 108 5.30 10.60 12.19
CA ASP A 108 4.21 9.74 11.74
C ASP A 108 4.58 9.11 10.40
N LEU A 109 4.22 7.84 10.21
CA LEU A 109 4.16 7.21 8.90
C LEU A 109 2.80 7.49 8.27
N LYS A 110 2.79 8.04 7.05
CA LYS A 110 1.58 8.19 6.24
C LYS A 110 1.66 7.32 5.00
N ILE A 111 0.62 6.52 4.80
CA ILE A 111 0.44 5.70 3.62
C ILE A 111 -0.86 6.14 2.96
N CYS A 112 -0.77 6.46 1.67
CA CYS A 112 -1.90 6.94 0.90
C CYS A 112 -2.01 6.13 -0.38
N ILE A 113 -3.23 5.72 -0.73
CA ILE A 113 -3.59 5.08 -1.99
C ILE A 113 -4.77 5.85 -2.55
N TRP A 114 -4.75 6.23 -3.82
CA TRP A 114 -5.88 6.93 -4.43
C TRP A 114 -6.00 6.67 -5.93
N GLU A 115 -7.24 6.72 -6.38
CA GLU A 115 -7.60 6.78 -7.80
C GLU A 115 -8.65 7.87 -7.99
N LYS A 116 -8.26 8.95 -8.68
CA LYS A 116 -9.00 10.21 -8.78
C LYS A 116 -9.65 10.44 -10.14
N ASN A 117 -9.46 9.56 -11.12
CA ASN A 117 -10.19 9.64 -12.38
C ASN A 117 -11.69 9.55 -12.06
N THR A 118 -12.47 10.57 -12.39
CA THR A 118 -13.91 10.61 -12.12
C THR A 118 -14.77 10.26 -13.34
N ASP A 119 -14.17 9.81 -14.44
CA ASP A 119 -14.88 9.49 -15.67
C ASP A 119 -15.64 8.17 -15.56
N ASN A 120 -15.16 7.25 -14.69
CA ASN A 120 -15.76 5.94 -14.48
C ASN A 120 -15.86 5.59 -12.98
N CYS A 121 -16.92 4.86 -12.60
CA CYS A 121 -17.06 4.32 -11.25
C CYS A 121 -16.04 3.20 -10.98
N LYS A 122 -15.75 2.97 -9.70
CA LYS A 122 -14.84 1.94 -9.21
C LYS A 122 -15.55 1.06 -8.21
N CYS A 123 -15.41 -0.25 -8.37
CA CYS A 123 -16.04 -1.26 -7.53
C CYS A 123 -15.16 -2.51 -7.45
N GLY A 124 -15.55 -3.45 -6.57
CA GLY A 124 -14.97 -4.79 -6.57
C GLY A 124 -13.63 -4.92 -5.84
N LEU A 125 -13.26 -3.93 -5.01
CA LEU A 125 -12.07 -3.99 -4.15
C LEU A 125 -12.44 -4.37 -2.72
N PHE A 126 -11.81 -5.41 -2.20
CA PHE A 126 -11.92 -5.83 -0.80
C PHE A 126 -10.58 -5.60 -0.13
N VAL A 127 -10.51 -4.77 0.90
CA VAL A 127 -9.29 -4.47 1.65
C VAL A 127 -9.34 -5.16 3.00
N ARG A 128 -8.32 -5.97 3.28
CA ARG A 128 -8.16 -6.62 4.59
C ARG A 128 -7.30 -5.78 5.53
N ALA A 129 -6.14 -5.33 5.05
CA ALA A 129 -5.17 -4.66 5.91
C ALA A 129 -4.14 -3.84 5.12
N ILE A 130 -3.49 -2.92 5.83
CA ILE A 130 -2.14 -2.48 5.50
C ILE A 130 -1.20 -3.09 6.53
N GLU A 131 -0.27 -3.94 6.06
CA GLU A 131 0.68 -4.67 6.91
C GLU A 131 2.05 -3.99 6.82
N LEU A 132 2.67 -3.70 7.97
CA LEU A 132 4.06 -3.24 8.07
C LEU A 132 4.91 -4.43 8.47
N ARG A 133 5.88 -4.81 7.63
CA ARG A 133 6.75 -5.97 7.87
C ARG A 133 8.21 -5.52 7.95
N PRO A 134 8.98 -5.94 8.97
CA PRO A 134 10.42 -5.79 8.95
C PRO A 134 11.00 -6.44 7.70
N VAL A 135 11.88 -5.73 7.02
CA VAL A 135 12.71 -6.27 5.94
C VAL A 135 14.09 -6.42 6.54
N ASP A 136 14.58 -7.66 6.59
CA ASP A 136 15.97 -7.87 6.95
C ASP A 136 16.80 -7.09 5.94
N CYS A 137 17.72 -6.25 6.44
CA CYS A 137 18.77 -5.74 5.59
C CYS A 137 19.49 -6.98 5.08
N SER A 138 19.31 -7.37 3.82
CA SER A 138 20.23 -8.34 3.24
C SER A 138 21.59 -7.72 3.43
N SER A 139 22.40 -8.36 4.25
CA SER A 139 23.83 -8.16 4.22
C SER A 139 24.26 -8.60 2.83
N ASP A 140 24.15 -7.70 1.86
CA ASP A 140 24.87 -7.82 0.60
C ASP A 140 26.35 -7.66 0.98
N ALA A 141 26.96 -8.80 1.29
CA ALA A 141 28.38 -9.00 1.49
C ALA A 141 29.09 -9.19 0.15
#